data_AF-A0A4Q3KWN5-F1
#
_entry.id   AF-A0A4Q3KWN5-F1
#
_cell.length_a   1.000
_cell.length_b   1.000
_cell.length_c   1.000
_cell.angle_alpha   90.00
_cell.angle_beta   90.00
_cell.angle_gamma   90.00
#
_symmetry.space_group_name_H-M   'P 1'
#
loop_
_entity.id
_entity.type
_entity.pdbx_description
1 polymer ?
#
loop_
_entity_poly.entity_id
_entity_poly.type
_entity_poly.pdbx_seq_one_letter_code
_entity_poly.pdbx_strand_id
1 'polypeptide(L)'
;MYRFPAFGALILSSLVAGCAVGPQYAAPQPPLSKAYTGVSAAQPTRVIATESELAQWWATFDDPQLARLVAIALQQNLDLAQASARVLQAQARVDAAGAALLPSGNLGAQAARSYQSVETALGQVLNSNPDFNRYGSAQEVNLGASWEVDLFGGLRSARQASLADYQATEAGAVAVRLAVAAQTADIYIDIRGLQSRLAVARQQVQTQQRLRSTVDLRLQKGLAAELQLRQVEGALARAKAAIPLLEAALETAMNAMDVILGAAPGTYRVELSDVRPIPSAPDMALAETPGDLLRRRPDVIAAERRLAASNARIGVAMAEYYPKVSISGLIGSATSISSGNLFTGGASQASAVAGLRWRLFDFGRINAEINASKAQEAEALAAYRQAVLRATEDVENALVSLNRRREQAAVLAEGASSLKRAREASGAAYDKGVVSLIEVLQADESLLNVLDAQVQADAQSTRSVVAIFKAFGGGWSPGPAPVVVSK
;
A
#
# COMPACT_ATOMS: atom_id res chain seq x y z
N MET A 1 -28.95 -49.08 40.11
CA MET A 1 -29.58 -48.05 39.24
C MET A 1 -29.30 -46.69 39.88
N TYR A 2 -28.12 -46.11 39.63
CA TYR A 2 -27.71 -44.83 40.23
C TYR A 2 -28.19 -43.69 39.33
N ARG A 3 -29.15 -42.90 39.81
CA ARG A 3 -29.60 -41.68 39.16
C ARG A 3 -28.55 -40.59 39.35
N PHE A 4 -27.76 -40.34 38.30
CA PHE A 4 -26.91 -39.14 38.24
C PHE A 4 -27.81 -37.89 38.25
N PRO A 5 -27.53 -36.88 39.10
CA PRO A 5 -28.37 -35.70 39.18
C PRO A 5 -28.19 -34.85 37.91
N ALA A 6 -29.27 -34.70 37.15
CA ALA A 6 -29.36 -33.83 35.97
C ALA A 6 -29.01 -32.34 36.26
N PHE A 7 -28.93 -31.95 37.53
CA PHE A 7 -28.46 -30.64 37.97
C PHE A 7 -26.98 -30.38 37.68
N GLY A 8 -26.13 -31.43 37.66
CA GLY A 8 -24.70 -31.26 37.32
C GLY A 8 -24.48 -30.92 35.84
N ALA A 9 -25.32 -31.44 34.95
CA ALA A 9 -25.24 -31.18 33.52
C ALA A 9 -25.68 -29.75 33.14
N LEU A 10 -26.63 -29.17 33.89
CA LEU A 10 -27.16 -27.82 33.63
C LEU A 10 -26.20 -26.70 34.08
N ILE A 11 -25.46 -26.90 35.16
CA ILE A 11 -24.39 -25.99 35.63
C ILE A 11 -23.17 -26.06 34.69
N LEU A 12 -22.85 -27.24 34.16
CA LEU A 12 -21.76 -27.40 33.20
C LEU A 12 -22.08 -26.74 31.86
N SER A 13 -23.35 -26.68 31.44
CA SER A 13 -23.76 -26.00 30.20
C SER A 13 -23.80 -24.46 30.30
N SER A 14 -24.03 -23.87 31.47
CA SER A 14 -24.03 -22.41 31.64
C SER A 14 -22.61 -21.82 31.78
N LEU A 15 -21.63 -22.62 32.19
CA LEU A 15 -20.20 -22.24 32.20
C LEU A 15 -19.55 -22.22 30.80
N VAL A 16 -20.21 -22.75 29.77
CA VAL A 16 -19.69 -22.82 28.38
C VAL A 16 -20.15 -21.64 27.52
N ALA A 17 -21.07 -20.79 28.00
CA ALA A 17 -21.24 -19.44 27.48
C ALA A 17 -20.04 -18.57 27.94
N GLY A 18 -18.87 -18.83 27.34
CA GLY A 18 -17.60 -18.26 27.77
C GLY A 18 -17.69 -16.74 27.86
N CYS A 19 -17.53 -16.22 29.08
CA CYS A 19 -17.36 -14.80 29.37
C CYS A 19 -16.04 -14.32 28.75
N ALA A 20 -16.04 -14.05 27.44
CA ALA A 20 -14.92 -13.34 26.82
C ALA A 20 -14.83 -11.95 27.45
N VAL A 21 -13.71 -11.65 28.10
CA VAL A 21 -13.51 -10.36 28.75
C VAL A 21 -12.89 -9.36 27.78
N GLY A 22 -13.43 -8.14 27.76
CA GLY A 22 -12.95 -7.09 26.87
C GLY A 22 -14.08 -6.30 26.22
N PRO A 23 -13.77 -5.13 25.64
CA PRO A 23 -14.74 -4.32 24.92
C PRO A 23 -15.16 -5.00 23.61
N GLN A 24 -16.46 -4.99 23.32
CA GLN A 24 -16.96 -5.36 21.99
C GLN A 24 -16.66 -4.24 21.00
N TYR A 25 -16.11 -4.59 19.85
CA TYR A 25 -15.81 -3.61 18.81
C TYR A 25 -17.09 -3.07 18.18
N ALA A 26 -17.20 -1.75 18.08
CA ALA A 26 -18.23 -1.05 17.33
C ALA A 26 -17.57 -0.08 16.35
N ALA A 27 -17.93 -0.16 15.06
CA ALA A 27 -17.40 0.71 14.03
C ALA A 27 -17.75 2.18 14.31
N PRO A 28 -16.77 3.11 14.35
CA PRO A 28 -17.07 4.52 14.57
C PRO A 28 -17.80 5.12 13.36
N GLN A 29 -18.82 5.95 13.61
CA GLN A 29 -19.47 6.76 12.57
C GLN A 29 -18.77 8.12 12.47
N PRO A 30 -18.00 8.39 11.39
CA PRO A 30 -17.39 9.71 11.20
C PRO A 30 -18.47 10.76 10.89
N PRO A 31 -18.33 12.00 11.38
CA PRO A 31 -19.17 13.11 10.97
C PRO A 31 -18.81 13.50 9.53
N LEU A 32 -19.61 13.06 8.57
CA LEU A 32 -19.37 13.31 7.14
C LEU A 32 -20.34 14.35 6.60
N SER A 33 -19.84 15.21 5.69
CA SER A 33 -20.72 16.09 4.91
C SER A 33 -21.57 15.24 3.96
N LYS A 34 -22.80 15.69 3.72
CA LYS A 34 -23.71 15.01 2.76
C LYS A 34 -23.40 15.34 1.30
N ALA A 35 -22.59 16.37 1.04
CA ALA A 35 -22.26 16.87 -0.28
C ALA A 35 -20.80 17.35 -0.37
N TYR A 36 -20.25 17.34 -1.58
CA TYR A 36 -18.97 17.96 -1.90
C TYR A 36 -19.13 19.48 -1.96
N THR A 37 -18.12 20.21 -1.48
CA THR A 37 -18.15 21.68 -1.38
C THR A 37 -17.60 22.34 -2.66
N GLY A 38 -16.68 21.68 -3.37
CA GLY A 38 -16.02 22.21 -4.58
C GLY A 38 -16.76 22.01 -5.91
N VAL A 39 -17.94 21.38 -5.90
CA VAL A 39 -18.68 21.06 -7.13
C VAL A 39 -19.85 22.02 -7.30
N SER A 40 -19.70 23.03 -8.16
CA SER A 40 -20.87 23.73 -8.70
C SER A 40 -21.63 22.74 -9.58
N ALA A 41 -22.95 22.66 -9.42
CA ALA A 41 -23.82 21.71 -10.10
C ALA A 41 -23.87 21.95 -11.62
N ALA A 42 -22.80 21.60 -12.34
CA ALA A 42 -22.85 21.41 -13.78
C ALA A 42 -23.47 20.03 -14.05
N GLN A 43 -24.57 20.01 -14.82
CA GLN A 43 -25.32 18.80 -15.11
C GLN A 43 -24.45 17.77 -15.86
N PRO A 44 -24.32 16.56 -15.32
CA PRO A 44 -23.47 15.54 -15.91
C PRO A 44 -24.10 14.79 -17.09
N THR A 45 -23.25 14.35 -18.04
CA THR A 45 -23.66 13.53 -19.20
C THR A 45 -23.30 12.04 -19.06
N ARG A 46 -22.38 11.64 -18.16
CA ARG A 46 -22.03 10.23 -17.94
C ARG A 46 -21.61 9.93 -16.49
N VAL A 47 -22.43 9.13 -15.81
CA VAL A 47 -22.16 8.57 -14.48
C VAL A 47 -21.33 7.29 -14.62
N ILE A 48 -20.19 7.21 -13.93
CA ILE A 48 -19.49 5.95 -13.74
C ILE A 48 -20.27 5.18 -12.69
N ALA A 49 -21.06 4.20 -13.12
CA ALA A 49 -22.16 3.67 -12.33
C ALA A 49 -21.86 2.33 -11.68
N THR A 50 -20.82 1.60 -12.12
CA THR A 50 -20.59 0.22 -11.67
C THR A 50 -19.20 -0.02 -11.07
N GLU A 51 -19.16 -0.93 -10.09
CA GLU A 51 -17.92 -1.40 -9.45
C GLU A 51 -16.94 -2.00 -10.47
N SER A 52 -17.43 -2.71 -11.50
CA SER A 52 -16.59 -3.25 -12.57
C SER A 52 -15.95 -2.16 -13.45
N GLU A 53 -16.64 -1.04 -13.71
CA GLU A 53 -16.06 0.07 -14.48
C GLU A 53 -14.99 0.81 -13.68
N LEU A 54 -15.21 0.99 -12.38
CA LEU A 54 -14.20 1.55 -11.47
C LEU A 54 -12.99 0.61 -11.30
N ALA A 55 -13.15 -0.70 -11.52
CA ALA A 55 -12.07 -1.67 -11.45
C ALA A 55 -11.10 -1.62 -12.65
N GLN A 56 -11.55 -1.09 -13.79
CA GLN A 56 -10.76 -0.96 -15.02
C GLN A 56 -10.85 0.46 -15.56
N TRP A 57 -10.86 1.43 -14.67
CA TRP A 57 -11.12 2.84 -15.00
C TRP A 57 -10.20 3.38 -16.11
N TRP A 58 -8.98 2.89 -16.24
CA TRP A 58 -8.04 3.30 -17.30
C TRP A 58 -8.54 2.97 -18.71
N ALA A 59 -9.44 1.99 -18.88
CA ALA A 59 -10.06 1.69 -20.16
C ALA A 59 -10.96 2.83 -20.67
N THR A 60 -11.41 3.72 -19.77
CA THR A 60 -12.24 4.88 -20.14
C THR A 60 -11.50 5.97 -20.91
N PHE A 61 -10.16 5.92 -20.94
CA PHE A 61 -9.32 6.84 -21.74
C PHE A 61 -9.24 6.43 -23.22
N ASP A 62 -9.79 5.27 -23.60
CA ASP A 62 -9.79 4.74 -24.97
C ASP A 62 -8.38 4.67 -25.61
N ASP A 63 -7.36 4.37 -24.79
CA ASP A 63 -5.98 4.17 -25.23
C ASP A 63 -5.55 2.71 -24.99
N PRO A 64 -5.43 1.89 -26.05
CA PRO A 64 -5.03 0.49 -25.94
C PRO A 64 -3.62 0.28 -25.37
N GLN A 65 -2.70 1.22 -25.61
CA GLN A 65 -1.34 1.13 -25.10
C GLN A 65 -1.32 1.40 -23.60
N LEU A 66 -2.06 2.41 -23.13
CA LEU A 66 -2.27 2.64 -21.68
C LEU A 66 -2.86 1.39 -21.01
N ALA A 67 -3.94 0.83 -21.57
CA ALA A 67 -4.60 -0.34 -21.01
C ALA A 67 -3.66 -1.55 -20.92
N ARG A 68 -2.83 -1.76 -21.93
CA ARG A 68 -1.81 -2.81 -21.94
C ARG A 68 -0.74 -2.58 -20.86
N LEU A 69 -0.19 -1.38 -20.74
CA LEU A 69 0.86 -1.07 -19.75
C LEU A 69 0.34 -1.24 -18.31
N VAL A 70 -0.89 -0.79 -18.04
CA VAL A 70 -1.52 -1.03 -16.72
C VAL A 70 -1.71 -2.53 -16.46
N ALA A 71 -2.12 -3.31 -17.46
CA ALA A 71 -2.25 -4.76 -17.30
C ALA A 71 -0.90 -5.44 -16.99
N ILE A 72 0.18 -5.02 -17.65
CA ILE A 72 1.54 -5.50 -17.36
C ILE A 72 1.95 -5.11 -15.93
N ALA A 73 1.75 -3.84 -15.53
CA ALA A 73 2.05 -3.36 -14.18
C ALA A 73 1.32 -4.21 -13.12
N LEU A 74 0.03 -4.46 -13.31
CA LEU A 74 -0.77 -5.26 -12.37
C LEU A 74 -0.34 -6.72 -12.27
N GLN A 75 0.40 -7.24 -13.27
CA GLN A 75 0.90 -8.62 -13.28
C GLN A 75 2.35 -8.74 -12.78
N GLN A 76 3.19 -7.74 -13.03
CA GLN A 76 4.65 -7.85 -12.88
C GLN A 76 5.25 -6.92 -11.82
N ASN A 77 4.49 -5.93 -11.34
CA ASN A 77 5.01 -4.94 -10.40
C ASN A 77 5.45 -5.56 -9.06
N LEU A 78 6.65 -5.18 -8.61
CA LEU A 78 7.30 -5.75 -7.42
C LEU A 78 6.71 -5.24 -6.10
N ASP A 79 6.05 -4.07 -6.08
CA ASP A 79 5.32 -3.61 -4.89
C ASP A 79 4.04 -4.43 -4.68
N LEU A 80 3.38 -4.88 -5.76
CA LEU A 80 2.28 -5.84 -5.67
C LEU A 80 2.73 -7.20 -5.17
N ALA A 81 3.89 -7.69 -5.64
CA ALA A 81 4.47 -8.93 -5.12
C ALA A 81 4.78 -8.84 -3.61
N GLN A 82 5.36 -7.72 -3.17
CA GLN A 82 5.57 -7.46 -1.74
C GLN A 82 4.26 -7.38 -0.96
N ALA A 83 3.23 -6.73 -1.49
CA ALA A 83 1.92 -6.65 -0.85
C ALA A 83 1.27 -8.03 -0.70
N SER A 84 1.33 -8.86 -1.74
CA SER A 84 0.86 -10.26 -1.70
C SER A 84 1.60 -11.07 -0.62
N ALA A 85 2.93 -10.94 -0.53
CA ALA A 85 3.71 -11.61 0.51
C ALA A 85 3.33 -11.14 1.92
N ARG A 86 3.04 -9.85 2.13
CA ARG A 86 2.55 -9.32 3.41
C ARG A 86 1.19 -9.92 3.81
N VAL A 87 0.28 -10.12 2.85
CA VAL A 87 -1.01 -10.79 3.11
C VAL A 87 -0.79 -12.23 3.57
N LEU A 88 0.08 -13.00 2.90
CA LEU A 88 0.43 -14.37 3.32
C LEU A 88 1.07 -14.40 4.71
N GLN A 89 1.96 -13.45 5.02
CA GLN A 89 2.54 -13.31 6.36
C GLN A 89 1.47 -13.04 7.42
N ALA A 90 0.51 -12.16 7.12
CA ALA A 90 -0.58 -11.86 8.05
C ALA A 90 -1.52 -13.07 8.24
N GLN A 91 -1.80 -13.83 7.17
CA GLN A 91 -2.57 -15.06 7.24
C GLN A 91 -1.89 -16.10 8.15
N ALA A 92 -0.59 -16.33 7.95
CA ALA A 92 0.18 -17.26 8.79
C ALA A 92 0.19 -16.85 10.28
N ARG A 93 0.11 -15.54 10.59
CA ARG A 93 -0.06 -15.06 11.97
C ARG A 93 -1.44 -15.37 12.54
N VAL A 94 -2.50 -15.32 11.72
CA VAL A 94 -3.84 -15.78 12.13
C VAL A 94 -3.82 -17.27 12.44
N ASP A 95 -3.17 -18.07 11.58
CA ASP A 95 -3.05 -19.52 11.78
C ASP A 95 -2.26 -19.85 13.04
N ALA A 96 -1.14 -19.15 13.30
CA ALA A 96 -0.38 -19.30 14.52
C ALA A 96 -1.20 -18.92 15.77
N ALA A 97 -1.96 -17.82 15.73
CA ALA A 97 -2.87 -17.43 16.82
C ALA A 97 -4.03 -18.43 17.00
N GLY A 98 -4.47 -19.09 15.92
CA GLY A 98 -5.43 -20.19 15.96
C GLY A 98 -4.85 -21.46 16.58
N ALA A 99 -3.61 -21.83 16.22
CA ALA A 99 -2.91 -22.98 16.77
C ALA A 99 -2.65 -22.85 18.28
N ALA A 100 -2.45 -21.62 18.77
CA ALA A 100 -2.30 -21.35 20.20
C ALA A 100 -3.54 -21.73 21.04
N LEU A 101 -4.72 -21.88 20.43
CA LEU A 101 -5.94 -22.36 21.09
C LEU A 101 -5.99 -23.89 21.25
N LEU A 102 -5.07 -24.61 20.61
CA LEU A 102 -5.06 -26.08 20.57
C LEU A 102 -3.94 -26.65 21.47
N PRO A 103 -4.04 -27.92 21.87
CA PRO A 103 -2.93 -28.60 22.53
C PRO A 103 -1.70 -28.67 21.64
N SER A 104 -0.52 -28.52 22.26
CA SER A 104 0.79 -28.74 21.63
C SER A 104 1.42 -30.03 22.17
N GLY A 105 2.23 -30.70 21.36
CA GLY A 105 2.97 -31.90 21.75
C GLY A 105 4.46 -31.74 21.49
N ASN A 106 5.29 -32.34 22.34
CA ASN A 106 6.74 -32.29 22.21
C ASN A 106 7.38 -33.65 22.54
N LEU A 107 8.48 -33.97 21.87
CA LEU A 107 9.36 -35.08 22.21
C LEU A 107 10.62 -34.52 22.87
N GLY A 108 10.87 -34.89 24.12
CA GLY A 108 12.09 -34.58 24.84
C GLY A 108 12.94 -35.83 25.02
N ALA A 109 14.25 -35.72 24.78
CA ALA A 109 15.21 -36.76 25.12
C ALA A 109 16.40 -36.11 25.83
N GLN A 110 16.78 -36.67 26.98
CA GLN A 110 17.89 -36.18 27.77
C GLN A 110 18.76 -37.37 28.23
N ALA A 111 20.07 -37.20 28.13
CA ALA A 111 21.04 -38.09 28.73
C ALA A 111 22.05 -37.26 29.50
N ALA A 112 22.19 -37.54 30.79
CA ALA A 112 23.12 -36.86 31.67
C ALA A 112 23.94 -37.89 32.45
N ARG A 113 25.20 -37.54 32.74
CA ARG A 113 26.04 -38.29 33.67
C ARG A 113 26.68 -37.29 34.61
N SER A 114 26.55 -37.52 35.91
CA SER A 114 27.10 -36.64 36.95
C SER A 114 27.90 -37.44 37.96
N TYR A 115 28.90 -36.79 38.55
CA TYR A 115 29.67 -37.33 39.67
C TYR A 115 29.27 -36.61 40.95
N GLN A 116 28.92 -37.37 41.98
CA GLN A 116 28.54 -36.81 43.28
C GLN A 116 29.78 -36.52 44.13
N SER A 117 30.11 -35.23 44.27
CA SER A 117 31.19 -34.74 45.12
C SER A 117 30.94 -35.08 46.59
N VAL A 118 32.00 -35.40 47.35
CA VAL A 118 31.92 -35.62 48.81
C VAL A 118 31.50 -34.38 49.59
N GLU A 119 31.50 -33.19 48.97
CA GLU A 119 31.12 -31.94 49.64
C GLU A 119 29.63 -31.61 49.50
N THR A 120 28.84 -32.45 48.81
CA THR A 120 27.39 -32.28 48.76
C THR A 120 26.70 -33.14 49.82
N ALA A 121 25.53 -32.72 50.31
CA ALA A 121 24.77 -33.48 51.31
C ALA A 121 24.51 -34.92 50.86
N LEU A 122 24.16 -35.14 49.58
CA LEU A 122 23.99 -36.46 49.01
C LEU A 122 25.32 -37.22 48.92
N GLY A 123 26.40 -36.57 48.48
CA GLY A 123 27.70 -37.22 48.34
C GLY A 123 28.36 -37.62 49.66
N GLN A 124 28.14 -36.87 50.75
CA GLN A 124 28.58 -37.25 52.10
C GLN A 124 27.89 -38.52 52.58
N VAL A 125 26.58 -38.63 52.38
CA VAL A 125 25.80 -39.84 52.73
C VAL A 125 26.30 -41.03 51.93
N LEU A 126 26.50 -40.87 50.62
CA LEU A 126 26.98 -41.95 49.75
C LEU A 126 28.43 -42.36 50.04
N ASN A 127 29.24 -41.48 50.64
CA ASN A 127 30.61 -41.77 51.07
C ASN A 127 30.68 -42.64 52.34
N SER A 128 29.57 -42.89 53.02
CA SER A 128 29.51 -43.82 54.16
C SER A 128 29.74 -45.29 53.77
N ASN A 129 29.58 -45.62 52.49
CA ASN A 129 29.96 -46.90 51.90
C ASN A 129 31.18 -46.68 50.97
N PRO A 130 32.39 -47.12 51.34
CA PRO A 130 33.63 -46.86 50.61
C PRO A 130 33.61 -47.33 49.15
N ASP A 131 32.83 -48.37 48.84
CA ASP A 131 32.74 -48.96 47.50
C ASP A 131 31.58 -48.41 46.65
N PHE A 132 30.90 -47.36 47.14
CA PHE A 132 29.75 -46.80 46.43
C PHE A 132 30.18 -46.03 45.17
N ASN A 133 29.69 -46.47 44.01
CA ASN A 133 29.90 -45.76 42.74
C ASN A 133 29.09 -44.45 42.71
N ARG A 134 29.80 -43.32 42.80
CA ARG A 134 29.21 -41.97 42.81
C ARG A 134 28.98 -41.35 41.43
N TYR A 135 29.21 -42.10 40.36
CA TYR A 135 28.74 -41.72 39.03
C TYR A 135 27.27 -42.11 38.87
N GLY A 136 26.41 -41.12 38.73
CA GLY A 136 25.01 -41.32 38.34
C GLY A 136 24.82 -41.07 36.85
N SER A 137 24.06 -41.94 36.18
CA SER A 137 23.48 -41.64 34.87
C SER A 137 21.99 -41.30 35.03
N ALA A 138 21.47 -40.46 34.15
CA ALA A 138 20.03 -40.23 33.98
C ALA A 138 19.74 -40.22 32.49
N GLN A 139 18.92 -41.15 32.02
CA GLN A 139 18.46 -41.24 30.64
C GLN A 139 16.95 -41.14 30.64
N GLU A 140 16.41 -40.22 29.86
CA GLU A 140 14.99 -39.91 29.83
C GLU A 140 14.53 -39.63 28.40
N VAL A 141 13.42 -40.25 27.99
CA VAL A 141 12.75 -39.99 26.71
C VAL A 141 11.25 -39.89 26.96
N ASN A 142 10.68 -38.74 26.64
CA ASN A 142 9.31 -38.40 26.96
C ASN A 142 8.57 -37.77 25.78
N LEU A 143 7.32 -38.22 25.60
CA LEU A 143 6.31 -37.51 24.84
C LEU A 143 5.47 -36.67 25.81
N GLY A 144 5.52 -35.36 25.64
CA GLY A 144 4.72 -34.39 26.38
C GLY A 144 3.60 -33.82 25.52
N ALA A 145 2.50 -33.45 26.17
CA ALA A 145 1.45 -32.62 25.59
C ALA A 145 1.05 -31.53 26.59
N SER A 146 0.79 -30.32 26.11
CA SER A 146 0.36 -29.19 26.94
C SER A 146 -0.69 -28.34 26.24
N TRP A 147 -1.67 -27.83 27.00
CA TRP A 147 -2.76 -27.01 26.48
C TRP A 147 -3.15 -25.95 27.51
N GLU A 148 -3.26 -24.69 27.08
CA GLU A 148 -3.87 -23.63 27.88
C GLU A 148 -5.36 -23.52 27.54
N VAL A 149 -6.21 -23.71 28.54
CA VAL A 149 -7.67 -23.63 28.38
C VAL A 149 -8.08 -22.16 28.39
N ASP A 150 -8.58 -21.65 27.27
CA ASP A 150 -8.97 -20.24 27.10
C ASP A 150 -10.35 -19.91 27.72
N LEU A 151 -10.44 -20.02 29.05
CA LEU A 151 -11.68 -19.77 29.80
C LEU A 151 -12.19 -18.33 29.67
N PHE A 152 -11.28 -17.36 29.73
CA PHE A 152 -11.61 -15.92 29.77
C PHE A 152 -11.45 -15.22 28.40
N GLY A 153 -11.05 -15.93 27.35
CA GLY A 153 -11.04 -15.39 25.99
C GLY A 153 -9.79 -14.60 25.61
N GLY A 154 -8.69 -14.71 26.36
CA GLY A 154 -7.43 -14.01 26.05
C GLY A 154 -6.81 -14.50 24.75
N LEU A 155 -6.76 -15.82 24.54
CA LEU A 155 -6.23 -16.40 23.30
C LEU A 155 -7.18 -16.17 22.12
N ARG A 156 -8.50 -16.25 22.34
CA ARG A 156 -9.50 -15.88 21.32
C ARG A 156 -9.41 -14.41 20.92
N SER A 157 -9.19 -13.51 21.87
CA SER A 157 -8.99 -12.07 21.59
C SER A 157 -7.70 -11.82 20.82
N ALA A 158 -6.62 -12.56 21.11
CA ALA A 158 -5.38 -12.50 20.35
C ALA A 158 -5.59 -12.94 18.88
N ARG A 159 -6.33 -14.03 18.67
CA ARG A 159 -6.72 -14.47 17.32
C ARG A 159 -7.60 -13.44 16.60
N GLN A 160 -8.55 -12.81 17.30
CA GLN A 160 -9.38 -11.74 16.73
C GLN A 160 -8.52 -10.53 16.30
N ALA A 161 -7.53 -10.14 17.11
CA ALA A 161 -6.60 -9.08 16.76
C ALA A 161 -5.80 -9.43 15.49
N SER A 162 -5.24 -10.64 15.42
CA SER A 162 -4.52 -11.10 14.22
C SER A 162 -5.42 -11.16 12.98
N LEU A 163 -6.68 -11.57 13.12
CA LEU A 163 -7.63 -11.59 12.00
C LEU A 163 -7.94 -10.17 11.49
N ALA A 164 -8.11 -9.21 12.39
CA ALA A 164 -8.32 -7.82 12.02
C ALA A 164 -7.06 -7.21 11.36
N ASP A 165 -5.84 -7.55 11.83
CA ASP A 165 -4.59 -7.17 11.15
C ASP A 165 -4.48 -7.78 9.74
N TYR A 166 -4.91 -9.03 9.56
CA TYR A 166 -4.98 -9.69 8.25
C TYR A 166 -5.92 -8.94 7.30
N GLN A 167 -7.14 -8.62 7.74
CA GLN A 167 -8.10 -7.82 6.96
C GLN A 167 -7.56 -6.43 6.61
N ALA A 168 -6.84 -5.79 7.55
CA ALA A 168 -6.17 -4.51 7.27
C ALA A 168 -5.09 -4.64 6.19
N THR A 169 -4.38 -5.77 6.17
CA THR A 169 -3.33 -6.07 5.20
C THR A 169 -3.91 -6.39 3.82
N GLU A 170 -5.05 -7.10 3.74
CA GLU A 170 -5.80 -7.31 2.50
C GLU A 170 -6.24 -5.97 1.89
N ALA A 171 -6.84 -5.09 2.69
CA ALA A 171 -7.22 -3.74 2.23
C ALA A 171 -5.98 -2.93 1.80
N GLY A 172 -4.86 -3.06 2.52
CA GLY A 172 -3.58 -2.46 2.12
C GLY A 172 -3.08 -2.96 0.76
N ALA A 173 -3.25 -4.24 0.43
CA ALA A 173 -2.87 -4.78 -0.87
C ALA A 173 -3.74 -4.20 -2.01
N VAL A 174 -5.02 -3.99 -1.77
CA VAL A 174 -5.91 -3.28 -2.73
C VAL A 174 -5.48 -1.83 -2.91
N ALA A 175 -5.06 -1.14 -1.84
CA ALA A 175 -4.51 0.23 -1.92
C ALA A 175 -3.25 0.29 -2.80
N VAL A 176 -2.32 -0.67 -2.64
CA VAL A 176 -1.10 -0.76 -3.47
C VAL A 176 -1.46 -0.99 -4.93
N ARG A 177 -2.42 -1.87 -5.21
CA ARG A 177 -2.93 -2.11 -6.57
C ARG A 177 -3.42 -0.81 -7.22
N LEU A 178 -4.06 0.05 -6.44
CA LEU A 178 -4.67 1.29 -6.93
C LEU A 178 -3.61 2.33 -7.22
N ALA A 179 -2.64 2.44 -6.30
CA ALA A 179 -1.48 3.27 -6.49
C ALA A 179 -0.68 2.86 -7.72
N VAL A 180 -0.43 1.56 -7.94
CA VAL A 180 0.31 1.07 -9.12
C VAL A 180 -0.42 1.38 -10.42
N ALA A 181 -1.73 1.14 -10.50
CA ALA A 181 -2.51 1.48 -11.69
C ALA A 181 -2.51 2.99 -11.97
N ALA A 182 -2.73 3.82 -10.94
CA ALA A 182 -2.74 5.27 -11.07
C ALA A 182 -1.36 5.82 -11.46
N GLN A 183 -0.29 5.35 -10.81
CA GLN A 183 1.08 5.77 -11.10
C GLN A 183 1.50 5.37 -12.52
N THR A 184 1.10 4.18 -12.99
CA THR A 184 1.36 3.75 -14.37
C THR A 184 0.69 4.71 -15.37
N ALA A 185 -0.58 5.07 -15.13
CA ALA A 185 -1.28 6.02 -15.98
C ALA A 185 -0.67 7.43 -15.93
N ASP A 186 -0.29 7.92 -14.75
CA ASP A 186 0.38 9.20 -14.57
C ASP A 186 1.70 9.27 -15.36
N ILE A 187 2.56 8.26 -15.24
CA ILE A 187 3.83 8.19 -15.97
C ILE A 187 3.57 8.14 -17.48
N TYR A 188 2.57 7.36 -17.92
CA TYR A 188 2.21 7.29 -19.34
C TYR A 188 1.76 8.66 -19.89
N ILE A 189 0.88 9.36 -19.15
CA ILE A 189 0.42 10.70 -19.53
C ILE A 189 1.58 11.70 -19.56
N ASP A 190 2.51 11.62 -18.60
CA ASP A 190 3.71 12.45 -18.57
C ASP A 190 4.61 12.19 -19.80
N ILE A 191 4.79 10.93 -20.20
CA ILE A 191 5.51 10.57 -21.43
C ILE A 191 4.84 11.22 -22.65
N ARG A 192 3.52 11.12 -22.79
CA ARG A 192 2.77 11.73 -23.92
C ARG A 192 2.82 13.25 -23.91
N GLY A 193 2.77 13.86 -22.73
CA GLY A 193 2.97 15.30 -22.55
C GLY A 193 4.36 15.74 -22.98
N LEU A 194 5.40 15.04 -22.54
CA LEU A 194 6.79 15.35 -22.90
C LEU A 194 7.06 15.17 -24.40
N GLN A 195 6.52 14.12 -25.02
CA GLN A 195 6.58 13.93 -26.47
C GLN A 195 5.92 15.09 -27.23
N SER A 196 4.75 15.55 -26.77
CA SER A 196 4.04 16.68 -27.37
C SER A 196 4.84 17.99 -27.24
N ARG A 197 5.42 18.25 -26.06
CA ARG A 197 6.29 19.43 -25.83
C ARG A 197 7.55 19.38 -26.69
N LEU A 198 8.15 18.20 -26.84
CA LEU A 198 9.32 18.00 -27.69
C LEU A 198 9.00 18.25 -29.18
N ALA A 199 7.80 17.85 -29.63
CA ALA A 199 7.33 18.16 -30.98
C ALA A 199 7.19 19.67 -31.20
N VAL A 200 6.61 20.41 -30.24
CA VAL A 200 6.52 21.88 -30.26
C VAL A 200 7.91 22.52 -30.30
N ALA A 201 8.85 22.08 -29.46
CA ALA A 201 10.23 22.60 -29.43
C ALA A 201 10.99 22.34 -30.75
N ARG A 202 10.84 21.15 -31.34
CA ARG A 202 11.45 20.81 -32.64
C ARG A 202 10.86 21.63 -33.78
N GLN A 203 9.55 21.84 -33.80
CA GLN A 203 8.88 22.72 -34.76
C GLN A 203 9.39 24.16 -34.63
N GLN A 204 9.66 24.63 -33.41
CA GLN A 204 10.24 25.95 -33.18
C GLN A 204 11.65 26.05 -33.75
N VAL A 205 12.51 25.06 -33.51
CA VAL A 205 13.86 25.04 -34.09
C VAL A 205 13.80 25.10 -35.62
N GLN A 206 12.91 24.36 -36.27
CA GLN A 206 12.72 24.42 -37.72
C GLN A 206 12.25 25.80 -38.19
N THR A 207 11.34 26.44 -37.45
CA THR A 207 10.87 27.79 -37.74
C THR A 207 12.00 28.82 -37.63
N GLN A 208 12.79 28.76 -36.56
CA GLN A 208 13.91 29.68 -36.34
C GLN A 208 15.07 29.44 -37.34
N GLN A 209 15.30 28.18 -37.75
CA GLN A 209 16.27 27.86 -38.81
C GLN A 209 15.87 28.48 -40.15
N ARG A 210 14.59 28.38 -40.53
CA ARG A 210 14.08 29.02 -41.75
C ARG A 210 14.21 30.54 -41.68
N LEU A 211 13.83 31.14 -40.55
CA LEU A 211 13.98 32.59 -40.34
C LEU A 211 15.45 33.01 -40.45
N ARG A 212 16.38 32.25 -39.85
CA ARG A 212 17.83 32.52 -39.95
C ARG A 212 18.30 32.50 -41.39
N SER A 213 17.91 31.49 -42.18
CA SER A 213 18.31 31.39 -43.59
C SER A 213 17.80 32.58 -44.42
N THR A 214 16.58 33.05 -44.14
CA THR A 214 16.01 34.22 -44.82
C THR A 214 16.77 35.49 -44.46
N VAL A 215 17.08 35.71 -43.17
CA VAL A 215 17.80 36.89 -42.70
C VAL A 215 19.25 36.91 -43.17
N ASP A 216 19.93 35.76 -43.18
CA ASP A 216 21.29 35.61 -43.71
C ASP A 216 21.36 35.95 -45.21
N LEU A 217 20.41 35.43 -46.01
CA LEU A 217 20.31 35.77 -47.42
C LEU A 217 20.09 37.28 -47.64
N ARG A 218 19.21 37.91 -46.83
CA ARG A 218 18.98 39.37 -46.91
C ARG A 218 20.24 40.15 -46.53
N LEU A 219 20.98 39.73 -45.51
CA LEU A 219 22.25 40.35 -45.10
C LEU A 219 23.28 40.29 -46.23
N GLN A 220 23.46 39.13 -46.88
CA GLN A 220 24.38 38.96 -48.01
C GLN A 220 24.01 39.83 -49.22
N LYS A 221 22.74 40.23 -49.36
CA LYS A 221 22.26 41.16 -50.38
C LYS A 221 22.26 42.63 -49.92
N GLY A 222 22.74 42.92 -48.71
CA GLY A 222 22.75 44.27 -48.14
C GLY A 222 21.37 44.79 -47.69
N LEU A 223 20.38 43.91 -47.54
CA LEU A 223 18.97 44.23 -47.23
C LEU A 223 18.61 44.01 -45.75
N ALA A 224 19.54 43.51 -44.93
CA ALA A 224 19.36 43.32 -43.48
C ALA A 224 20.61 43.75 -42.73
N ALA A 225 20.45 44.13 -41.45
CA ALA A 225 21.56 44.48 -40.57
C ALA A 225 22.12 43.24 -39.85
N GLU A 226 23.42 43.24 -39.50
CA GLU A 226 24.02 42.14 -38.72
C GLU A 226 23.29 41.89 -37.39
N LEU A 227 22.77 42.95 -36.76
CA LEU A 227 21.92 42.87 -35.57
C LEU A 227 20.78 41.85 -35.73
N GLN A 228 20.10 41.85 -36.89
CA GLN A 228 18.98 40.96 -37.17
C GLN A 228 19.44 39.49 -37.22
N LEU A 229 20.59 39.22 -37.84
CA LEU A 229 21.16 37.87 -37.88
C LEU A 229 21.49 37.40 -36.45
N ARG A 230 22.14 38.24 -35.64
CA ARG A 230 22.48 37.89 -34.24
C ARG A 230 21.25 37.65 -33.37
N GLN A 231 20.17 38.42 -33.56
CA GLN A 231 18.91 38.21 -32.85
C GLN A 231 18.30 36.83 -33.14
N VAL A 232 18.26 36.43 -34.42
CA VAL A 232 17.72 35.11 -34.82
C VAL A 232 18.65 33.98 -34.40
N GLU A 233 19.97 34.17 -34.45
CA GLU A 233 20.92 33.20 -33.92
C GLU A 233 20.72 32.96 -32.41
N GLY A 234 20.48 34.03 -31.63
CA GLY A 234 20.13 33.94 -30.22
C GLY A 234 18.80 33.20 -29.97
N ALA A 235 17.75 33.53 -30.74
CA ALA A 235 16.45 32.87 -30.63
C ALA A 235 16.53 31.37 -31.00
N LEU A 236 17.29 31.04 -32.05
CA LEU A 236 17.54 29.66 -32.46
C LEU A 236 18.33 28.89 -31.39
N ALA A 237 19.35 29.50 -30.79
CA ALA A 237 20.11 28.88 -29.71
C ALA A 237 19.23 28.59 -28.48
N ARG A 238 18.35 29.53 -28.11
CA ARG A 238 17.36 29.34 -27.04
C ARG A 238 16.40 28.18 -27.33
N ALA A 239 15.86 28.11 -28.54
CA ALA A 239 14.97 27.01 -28.95
C ALA A 239 15.67 25.65 -28.93
N LYS A 240 16.93 25.59 -29.39
CA LYS A 240 17.75 24.38 -29.33
C LYS A 240 18.04 23.94 -27.89
N ALA A 241 18.27 24.88 -26.97
CA ALA A 241 18.57 24.56 -25.57
C ALA A 241 17.41 23.89 -24.82
N ALA A 242 16.16 24.08 -25.27
CA ALA A 242 14.99 23.42 -24.67
C ALA A 242 14.91 21.93 -25.00
N ILE A 243 15.48 21.49 -26.14
CA ILE A 243 15.37 20.10 -26.60
C ILE A 243 16.06 19.12 -25.65
N PRO A 244 17.35 19.28 -25.28
CA PRO A 244 18.02 18.34 -24.38
C PRO A 244 17.36 18.22 -23.00
N LEU A 245 16.76 19.32 -22.50
CA LEU A 245 16.03 19.31 -21.24
C LEU A 245 14.78 18.42 -21.32
N LEU A 246 13.99 18.57 -22.39
CA LEU A 246 12.80 17.76 -22.62
C LEU A 246 13.14 16.29 -22.94
N GLU A 247 14.23 16.04 -23.68
CA GLU A 247 14.72 14.70 -23.94
C GLU A 247 15.15 14.01 -22.64
N ALA A 248 15.92 14.66 -21.77
CA ALA A 248 16.30 14.10 -20.47
C ALA A 248 15.08 13.79 -19.58
N ALA A 249 14.06 14.65 -19.58
CA ALA A 249 12.81 14.40 -18.85
C ALA A 249 12.04 13.20 -19.42
N LEU A 250 11.96 13.08 -20.76
CA LEU A 250 11.31 11.96 -21.44
C LEU A 250 12.00 10.64 -21.10
N GLU A 251 13.33 10.61 -21.17
CA GLU A 251 14.14 9.46 -20.79
C GLU A 251 13.91 9.03 -19.34
N THR A 252 13.85 10.00 -18.42
CA THR A 252 13.57 9.73 -17.00
C THR A 252 12.19 9.12 -16.80
N ALA A 253 11.17 9.63 -17.49
CA ALA A 253 9.81 9.09 -17.43
C ALA A 253 9.70 7.68 -18.04
N MET A 254 10.40 7.42 -19.15
CA MET A 254 10.46 6.08 -19.76
C MET A 254 11.15 5.07 -18.83
N ASN A 255 12.24 5.45 -18.18
CA ASN A 255 12.90 4.60 -17.18
C ASN A 255 11.98 4.32 -15.98
N ALA A 256 11.22 5.32 -15.52
CA ALA A 256 10.22 5.13 -14.46
C ALA A 256 9.09 4.17 -14.88
N MET A 257 8.70 4.21 -16.17
CA MET A 257 7.75 3.26 -16.73
C MET A 257 8.31 1.83 -16.71
N ASP A 258 9.56 1.61 -17.11
CA ASP A 258 10.16 0.27 -17.04
C ASP A 258 10.16 -0.28 -15.61
N VAL A 259 10.51 0.55 -14.61
CA VAL A 259 10.54 0.16 -13.20
C VAL A 259 9.15 -0.17 -12.67
N ILE A 260 8.12 0.64 -12.96
CA ILE A 260 6.75 0.36 -12.47
C ILE A 260 6.18 -0.91 -13.11
N LEU A 261 6.66 -1.28 -14.31
CA LEU A 261 6.32 -2.52 -15.00
C LEU A 261 7.14 -3.72 -14.52
N GLY A 262 8.07 -3.55 -13.57
CA GLY A 262 8.91 -4.63 -13.06
C GLY A 262 10.04 -5.05 -14.01
N ALA A 263 10.46 -4.16 -14.92
CA ALA A 263 11.50 -4.40 -15.90
C ALA A 263 12.73 -3.49 -15.71
N ALA A 264 13.85 -3.88 -16.31
CA ALA A 264 15.05 -3.04 -16.34
C ALA A 264 14.86 -1.82 -17.25
N PRO A 265 15.42 -0.64 -16.91
CA PRO A 265 15.36 0.54 -17.77
C PRO A 265 15.84 0.26 -19.20
N GLY A 266 15.05 0.67 -20.18
CA GLY A 266 15.25 0.44 -21.62
C GLY A 266 14.37 -0.66 -22.22
N THR A 267 13.66 -1.46 -21.42
CA THR A 267 12.89 -2.63 -21.90
C THR A 267 11.74 -2.25 -22.83
N TYR A 268 10.91 -1.29 -22.43
CA TYR A 268 9.72 -0.85 -23.19
C TYR A 268 9.99 0.38 -24.06
N ARG A 269 11.25 0.78 -24.21
CA ARG A 269 11.63 2.04 -24.88
C ARG A 269 11.15 2.13 -26.32
N VAL A 270 11.31 1.05 -27.09
CA VAL A 270 10.90 1.00 -28.51
C VAL A 270 9.39 1.07 -28.66
N GLU A 271 8.64 0.47 -27.73
CA GLU A 271 7.18 0.53 -27.76
C GLU A 271 6.65 1.96 -27.47
N LEU A 272 7.38 2.71 -26.63
CA LEU A 272 7.02 4.05 -26.23
C LEU A 272 7.65 5.14 -27.11
N SER A 273 8.51 4.80 -28.09
CA SER A 273 9.19 5.79 -28.93
C SER A 273 8.27 6.50 -29.92
N ASP A 274 7.16 5.86 -30.31
CA ASP A 274 6.16 6.46 -31.18
C ASP A 274 5.47 7.62 -30.48
N VAL A 275 5.53 8.81 -31.10
CA VAL A 275 4.84 10.01 -30.61
C VAL A 275 3.34 9.82 -30.83
N ARG A 276 2.58 9.90 -29.75
CA ARG A 276 1.10 9.84 -29.75
C ARG A 276 0.53 11.00 -28.94
N PRO A 277 -0.72 11.43 -29.21
CA PRO A 277 -1.37 12.46 -28.42
C PRO A 277 -1.53 12.03 -26.96
N ILE A 278 -1.72 13.03 -26.09
CA ILE A 278 -2.16 12.80 -24.72
C ILE A 278 -3.55 12.14 -24.76
N PRO A 279 -3.80 11.06 -24.00
CA PRO A 279 -5.12 10.40 -23.96
C PRO A 279 -6.20 11.39 -23.56
N SER A 280 -7.36 11.31 -24.19
CA SER A 280 -8.48 12.18 -23.85
C SER A 280 -9.12 11.74 -22.54
N ALA A 281 -9.20 12.67 -21.60
CA ALA A 281 -9.93 12.47 -20.35
C ALA A 281 -11.44 12.34 -20.62
N PRO A 282 -12.12 11.30 -20.10
CA PRO A 282 -13.57 11.19 -20.23
C PRO A 282 -14.29 12.30 -19.46
N ASP A 283 -15.50 12.65 -19.92
CA ASP A 283 -16.44 13.42 -19.12
C ASP A 283 -16.98 12.54 -17.99
N MET A 284 -16.66 12.88 -16.76
CA MET A 284 -17.06 12.14 -15.57
C MET A 284 -18.11 12.89 -14.76
N ALA A 285 -19.08 12.14 -14.27
CA ALA A 285 -20.03 12.58 -13.26
C ALA A 285 -19.81 11.86 -11.94
N LEU A 286 -20.00 12.61 -10.86
CA LEU A 286 -20.05 12.09 -9.50
C LEU A 286 -21.49 11.64 -9.21
N ALA A 287 -21.71 10.34 -9.14
CA ALA A 287 -22.97 9.82 -8.59
C ALA A 287 -22.91 9.52 -7.10
N GLU A 288 -21.71 9.33 -6.55
CA GLU A 288 -21.56 8.83 -5.18
C GLU A 288 -21.46 9.96 -4.17
N THR A 289 -22.04 9.73 -2.99
CA THR A 289 -21.88 10.65 -1.87
C THR A 289 -20.50 10.47 -1.22
N PRO A 290 -19.98 11.50 -0.50
CA PRO A 290 -18.75 11.35 0.27
C PRO A 290 -18.76 10.14 1.23
N GLY A 291 -19.93 9.77 1.76
CA GLY A 291 -20.09 8.63 2.66
C GLY A 291 -20.00 7.27 1.98
N ASP A 292 -20.54 7.11 0.78
CA ASP A 292 -20.48 5.84 0.04
C ASP A 292 -19.05 5.56 -0.44
N LEU A 293 -18.34 6.61 -0.85
CA LEU A 293 -16.94 6.58 -1.24
C LEU A 293 -16.03 6.06 -0.13
N LEU A 294 -16.18 6.60 1.09
CA LEU A 294 -15.32 6.24 2.22
C LEU A 294 -15.42 4.77 2.60
N ARG A 295 -16.56 4.13 2.36
CA ARG A 295 -16.77 2.70 2.63
C ARG A 295 -15.97 1.80 1.69
N ARG A 296 -15.56 2.29 0.53
CA ARG A 296 -14.82 1.52 -0.48
C ARG A 296 -13.33 1.79 -0.47
N ARG A 297 -12.90 2.91 0.12
CA ARG A 297 -11.51 3.32 0.14
C ARG A 297 -10.63 2.35 0.93
N PRO A 298 -9.67 1.66 0.28
CA PRO A 298 -8.90 0.61 0.94
C PRO A 298 -8.02 1.11 2.10
N ASP A 299 -7.55 2.36 2.05
CA ASP A 299 -6.80 3.00 3.13
C ASP A 299 -7.66 3.26 4.38
N VAL A 300 -8.93 3.67 4.19
CA VAL A 300 -9.90 3.85 5.28
C VAL A 300 -10.29 2.52 5.89
N ILE A 301 -10.57 1.50 5.06
CA ILE A 301 -10.84 0.13 5.50
C ILE A 301 -9.66 -0.41 6.32
N ALA A 302 -8.43 -0.25 5.83
CA ALA A 302 -7.24 -0.71 6.54
C ALA A 302 -7.08 -0.02 7.91
N ALA A 303 -7.35 1.28 8.01
CA ALA A 303 -7.30 2.01 9.27
C ALA A 303 -8.39 1.55 10.26
N GLU A 304 -9.61 1.31 9.78
CA GLU A 304 -10.70 0.77 10.60
C GLU A 304 -10.36 -0.64 11.13
N ARG A 305 -9.83 -1.53 10.27
CA ARG A 305 -9.44 -2.88 10.67
C ARG A 305 -8.29 -2.88 11.68
N ARG A 306 -7.33 -1.96 11.57
CA ARG A 306 -6.28 -1.75 12.61
C ARG A 306 -6.86 -1.28 13.94
N LEU A 307 -7.87 -0.42 13.92
CA LEU A 307 -8.61 -0.02 15.12
C LEU A 307 -9.34 -1.21 15.77
N ALA A 308 -9.97 -2.07 14.96
CA ALA A 308 -10.58 -3.30 15.46
C ALA A 308 -9.53 -4.23 16.10
N ALA A 309 -8.33 -4.34 15.51
CA ALA A 309 -7.22 -5.11 16.06
C ALA A 309 -6.75 -4.54 17.42
N SER A 310 -6.58 -3.22 17.55
CA SER A 310 -6.23 -2.61 18.85
C SER A 310 -7.30 -2.80 19.91
N ASN A 311 -8.59 -2.73 19.54
CA ASN A 311 -9.68 -3.02 20.48
C ASN A 311 -9.59 -4.47 21.00
N ALA A 312 -9.34 -5.45 20.13
CA ALA A 312 -9.19 -6.85 20.54
C ALA A 312 -7.98 -7.07 21.47
N ARG A 313 -6.88 -6.31 21.29
CA ARG A 313 -5.71 -6.36 22.20
C ARG A 313 -6.02 -5.86 23.61
N ILE A 314 -7.01 -4.98 23.79
CA ILE A 314 -7.52 -4.62 25.13
C ILE A 314 -8.08 -5.87 25.82
N GLY A 315 -8.82 -6.73 25.11
CA GLY A 315 -9.32 -8.01 25.63
C GLY A 315 -8.19 -8.96 26.06
N VAL A 316 -7.09 -9.01 25.28
CA VAL A 316 -5.88 -9.78 25.65
C VAL A 316 -5.31 -9.30 26.98
N ALA A 317 -5.14 -7.97 27.14
CA ALA A 317 -4.61 -7.40 28.38
C ALA A 317 -5.57 -7.58 29.57
N MET A 318 -6.88 -7.43 29.35
CA MET A 318 -7.90 -7.66 30.40
C MET A 318 -7.95 -9.12 30.86
N ALA A 319 -7.68 -10.08 29.97
CA ALA A 319 -7.64 -11.50 30.31
C ALA A 319 -6.50 -11.87 31.28
N GLU A 320 -5.52 -10.99 31.53
CA GLU A 320 -4.47 -11.21 32.53
C GLU A 320 -4.92 -10.98 33.98
N TYR A 321 -6.08 -10.33 34.21
CA TYR A 321 -6.67 -10.26 35.56
C TYR A 321 -7.12 -11.62 36.09
N TYR A 322 -7.38 -12.55 35.18
CA TYR A 322 -8.01 -13.82 35.48
C TYR A 322 -6.99 -14.96 35.53
N PRO A 323 -7.26 -16.01 36.32
CA PRO A 323 -6.39 -17.18 36.37
C PRO A 323 -6.29 -17.86 34.99
N LYS A 324 -5.08 -18.31 34.65
CA LYS A 324 -4.82 -19.16 33.48
C LYS A 324 -4.76 -20.61 33.93
N VAL A 325 -5.50 -21.46 33.22
CA VAL A 325 -5.53 -22.90 33.49
C VAL A 325 -4.79 -23.61 32.37
N SER A 326 -3.80 -24.41 32.73
CA SER A 326 -3.10 -25.28 31.78
C SER A 326 -3.28 -26.75 32.16
N ILE A 327 -3.33 -27.61 31.17
CA ILE A 327 -3.34 -29.06 31.33
C ILE A 327 -2.11 -29.58 30.61
N SER A 328 -1.30 -30.37 31.30
CA SER A 328 -0.11 -31.00 30.73
C SER A 328 -0.08 -32.47 31.08
N GLY A 329 0.37 -33.28 30.13
CA GLY A 329 0.55 -34.71 30.31
C GLY A 329 1.88 -35.15 29.74
N LEU A 330 2.46 -36.18 30.35
CA LEU A 330 3.72 -36.77 29.92
C LEU A 330 3.61 -38.29 30.00
N ILE A 331 4.12 -38.96 28.97
CA ILE A 331 4.36 -40.40 28.96
C ILE A 331 5.79 -40.63 28.46
N GLY A 332 6.50 -41.57 29.05
CA GLY A 332 7.87 -41.82 28.64
C GLY A 332 8.59 -42.88 29.43
N SER A 333 9.91 -42.83 29.35
CA SER A 333 10.79 -43.69 30.11
C SER A 333 11.93 -42.90 30.74
N ALA A 334 12.16 -43.12 32.03
CA ALA A 334 13.30 -42.57 32.76
C ALA A 334 14.02 -43.68 33.51
N THR A 335 15.35 -43.72 33.39
CA THR A 335 16.19 -44.67 34.12
C THR A 335 17.50 -44.04 34.56
N SER A 336 17.97 -44.43 35.74
CA SER A 336 19.31 -44.11 36.24
C SER A 336 20.34 -45.21 35.97
N ILE A 337 19.90 -46.37 35.48
CA ILE A 337 20.74 -47.54 35.28
C ILE A 337 21.41 -47.44 33.91
N SER A 338 22.74 -47.51 33.90
CA SER A 338 23.52 -47.42 32.67
C SER A 338 23.33 -48.66 31.81
N SER A 339 22.75 -48.47 30.62
CA SER A 339 22.53 -49.42 29.51
C SER A 339 21.33 -50.38 29.64
N GLY A 340 20.60 -50.53 28.54
CA GLY A 340 19.55 -51.55 28.35
C GLY A 340 18.20 -51.30 29.04
N ASN A 341 18.12 -50.39 30.01
CA ASN A 341 16.92 -50.23 30.83
C ASN A 341 15.93 -49.17 30.34
N LEU A 342 16.33 -48.33 29.40
CA LEU A 342 15.42 -47.37 28.76
C LEU A 342 14.35 -48.14 27.97
N PHE A 343 13.08 -47.74 28.11
CA PHE A 343 11.90 -48.40 27.54
C PHE A 343 11.54 -49.77 28.16
N THR A 344 12.13 -50.14 29.29
CA THR A 344 11.65 -51.29 30.08
C THR A 344 10.42 -50.89 30.91
N GLY A 345 9.59 -51.88 31.30
CA GLY A 345 8.40 -51.61 32.13
C GLY A 345 8.73 -50.93 33.46
N GLY A 346 9.87 -51.28 34.08
CA GLY A 346 10.35 -50.65 35.32
C GLY A 346 10.90 -49.23 35.15
N ALA A 347 11.18 -48.82 33.91
CA ALA A 347 11.59 -47.47 33.57
C ALA A 347 10.44 -46.64 32.99
N SER A 348 9.20 -47.16 32.95
CA SER A 348 8.04 -46.44 32.43
C SER A 348 7.57 -45.36 33.40
N GLN A 349 7.19 -44.20 32.87
CA GLN A 349 6.64 -43.11 33.66
C GLN A 349 5.49 -42.42 32.92
N ALA A 350 4.52 -41.96 33.68
CA ALA A 350 3.42 -41.14 33.18
C ALA A 350 3.02 -40.12 34.26
N SER A 351 2.65 -38.92 33.82
CA SER A 351 2.10 -37.88 34.69
C SER A 351 1.06 -37.05 33.97
N ALA A 352 0.10 -36.53 34.74
CA ALA A 352 -0.88 -35.56 34.29
C ALA A 352 -0.97 -34.46 35.35
N VAL A 353 -0.87 -33.21 34.91
CA VAL A 353 -0.80 -32.03 35.76
C VAL A 353 -1.79 -30.99 35.24
N ALA A 354 -2.67 -30.52 36.12
CA ALA A 354 -3.44 -29.30 35.90
C ALA A 354 -2.74 -28.14 36.63
N GLY A 355 -2.30 -27.15 35.87
CA GLY A 355 -1.65 -25.95 36.38
C GLY A 355 -2.64 -24.79 36.49
N LEU A 356 -2.53 -24.01 37.56
CA LEU A 356 -3.22 -22.74 37.73
C LEU A 356 -2.17 -21.65 37.90
N ARG A 357 -2.15 -20.68 37.00
CA ARG A 357 -1.29 -19.48 37.10
C ARG A 357 -2.17 -18.25 37.31
N TRP A 358 -2.02 -17.59 38.45
CA TRP A 358 -2.72 -16.34 38.73
C TRP A 358 -1.79 -15.34 39.40
N ARG A 359 -1.81 -14.10 38.91
CA ARG A 359 -1.02 -13.00 39.46
C ARG A 359 -1.82 -12.32 40.56
N LEU A 360 -1.49 -12.63 41.81
CA LEU A 360 -2.19 -12.08 42.99
C LEU A 360 -1.68 -10.67 43.35
N PHE A 361 -0.37 -10.46 43.24
CA PHE A 361 0.27 -9.16 43.45
C PHE A 361 1.01 -8.79 42.18
N ASP A 362 0.53 -7.75 41.49
CA ASP A 362 1.14 -7.27 40.25
C ASP A 362 1.61 -5.81 40.35
N PHE A 363 1.39 -5.16 41.49
CA PHE A 363 1.70 -3.76 41.76
C PHE A 363 1.20 -2.79 40.66
N GLY A 364 0.02 -3.08 40.08
CA GLY A 364 -0.59 -2.26 39.04
C GLY A 364 -0.08 -2.53 37.62
N ARG A 365 0.72 -3.58 37.41
CA ARG A 365 1.26 -3.94 36.08
C ARG A 365 0.16 -4.25 35.06
N ILE A 366 -0.88 -5.00 35.42
CA ILE A 366 -2.00 -5.31 34.50
C ILE A 366 -2.76 -4.01 34.16
N ASN A 367 -2.98 -3.13 35.14
CA ASN A 367 -3.60 -1.82 34.89
C ASN A 367 -2.76 -1.00 33.89
N ALA A 368 -1.43 -1.01 34.03
CA ALA A 368 -0.53 -0.33 33.11
C ALA A 368 -0.58 -0.94 31.69
N GLU A 369 -0.62 -2.26 31.56
CA GLU A 369 -0.75 -2.98 30.26
C GLU A 369 -2.10 -2.68 29.58
N ILE A 370 -3.20 -2.62 30.35
CA ILE A 370 -4.52 -2.24 29.85
C ILE A 370 -4.54 -0.77 29.44
N ASN A 371 -3.96 0.12 30.24
CA ASN A 371 -3.88 1.54 29.91
C ASN A 371 -3.05 1.77 28.65
N ALA A 372 -1.95 1.04 28.47
CA ALA A 372 -1.17 1.05 27.22
C ALA A 372 -1.99 0.55 26.03
N SER A 373 -2.76 -0.54 26.19
CA SER A 373 -3.64 -1.07 25.13
C SER A 373 -4.77 -0.10 24.76
N LYS A 374 -5.35 0.58 25.75
CA LYS A 374 -6.34 1.65 25.53
C LYS A 374 -5.74 2.86 24.83
N ALA A 375 -4.51 3.24 25.17
CA ALA A 375 -3.81 4.32 24.48
C ALA A 375 -3.51 3.97 23.02
N GLN A 376 -3.13 2.71 22.72
CA GLN A 376 -2.96 2.22 21.35
C GLN A 376 -4.27 2.22 20.56
N GLU A 377 -5.40 1.90 21.19
CA GLU A 377 -6.73 2.01 20.56
C GLU A 377 -7.11 3.46 20.28
N ALA A 378 -6.85 4.38 21.21
CA ALA A 378 -7.05 5.81 21.00
C ALA A 378 -6.17 6.37 19.87
N GLU A 379 -4.92 5.91 19.76
CA GLU A 379 -4.02 6.21 18.64
C GLU A 379 -4.59 5.70 17.31
N ALA A 380 -5.03 4.44 17.26
CA ALA A 380 -5.64 3.85 16.08
C ALA A 380 -6.95 4.56 15.67
N LEU A 381 -7.73 5.04 16.64
CA LEU A 381 -8.94 5.82 16.40
C LEU A 381 -8.62 7.19 15.77
N ALA A 382 -7.56 7.85 16.26
CA ALA A 382 -7.07 9.08 15.65
C ALA A 382 -6.55 8.84 14.22
N ALA A 383 -5.82 7.74 13.99
CA ALA A 383 -5.36 7.36 12.67
C ALA A 383 -6.52 7.08 11.70
N TYR A 384 -7.58 6.39 12.14
CA TYR A 384 -8.80 6.20 11.36
C TYR A 384 -9.48 7.53 11.00
N ARG A 385 -9.65 8.42 11.98
CA ARG A 385 -10.21 9.77 11.73
C ARG A 385 -9.36 10.56 10.73
N GLN A 386 -8.04 10.49 10.83
CA GLN A 386 -7.14 11.13 9.87
C GLN A 386 -7.24 10.52 8.47
N ALA A 387 -7.36 9.20 8.36
CA ALA A 387 -7.56 8.52 7.07
C ALA A 387 -8.87 8.99 6.39
N VAL A 388 -9.95 9.12 7.16
CA VAL A 388 -11.22 9.67 6.66
C VAL A 388 -11.07 11.12 6.17
N LEU A 389 -10.40 11.99 6.95
CA LEU A 389 -10.19 13.39 6.56
C LEU A 389 -9.33 13.52 5.29
N ARG A 390 -8.21 12.78 5.22
CA ARG A 390 -7.36 12.74 4.02
C ARG A 390 -8.13 12.21 2.82
N ALA A 391 -8.96 11.20 3.03
CA ALA A 391 -9.77 10.65 1.96
C ALA A 391 -10.76 11.67 1.38
N THR A 392 -11.39 12.48 2.24
CA THR A 392 -12.25 13.58 1.77
C THR A 392 -11.45 14.71 1.10
N GLU A 393 -10.27 15.03 1.64
CA GLU A 393 -9.35 16.04 1.09
C GLU A 393 -8.88 15.65 -0.32
N ASP A 394 -8.45 14.40 -0.53
CA ASP A 394 -7.98 13.89 -1.83
C ASP A 394 -9.04 14.11 -2.93
N VAL A 395 -10.31 13.84 -2.60
CA VAL A 395 -11.43 13.94 -3.55
C VAL A 395 -11.71 15.39 -3.90
N GLU A 396 -11.85 16.25 -2.90
CA GLU A 396 -12.10 17.69 -3.11
C GLU A 396 -10.95 18.33 -3.91
N ASN A 397 -9.70 18.02 -3.56
CA ASN A 397 -8.53 18.54 -4.26
C ASN A 397 -8.46 18.06 -5.71
N ALA A 398 -8.78 16.79 -5.98
CA ALA A 398 -8.77 16.23 -7.32
C ALA A 398 -9.88 16.86 -8.20
N LEU A 399 -11.07 17.10 -7.64
CA LEU A 399 -12.19 17.75 -8.33
C LEU A 399 -11.90 19.22 -8.64
N VAL A 400 -11.42 19.98 -7.66
CA VAL A 400 -11.03 21.38 -7.87
C VAL A 400 -9.92 21.47 -8.91
N SER A 401 -8.93 20.60 -8.83
CA SER A 401 -7.84 20.54 -9.81
C SER A 401 -8.35 20.25 -11.21
N LEU A 402 -9.20 19.24 -11.41
CA LEU A 402 -9.76 18.93 -12.74
C LEU A 402 -10.50 20.14 -13.33
N ASN A 403 -11.39 20.76 -12.56
CA ASN A 403 -12.18 21.90 -13.02
C ASN A 403 -11.30 23.08 -13.43
N ARG A 404 -10.33 23.45 -12.58
CA ARG A 404 -9.42 24.58 -12.85
C ARG A 404 -8.44 24.29 -13.98
N ARG A 405 -7.97 23.04 -14.14
CA ARG A 405 -7.10 22.65 -15.26
C ARG A 405 -7.84 22.64 -16.59
N ARG A 406 -9.12 22.23 -16.62
CA ARG A 406 -9.97 22.32 -17.82
C ARG A 406 -10.23 23.78 -18.21
N GLU A 407 -10.56 24.63 -17.26
CA GLU A 407 -10.73 26.08 -17.48
C GLU A 407 -9.43 26.70 -18.03
N GLN A 408 -8.29 26.38 -17.41
CA GLN A 408 -6.97 26.84 -17.86
C GLN A 408 -6.66 26.38 -19.29
N ALA A 409 -6.89 25.10 -19.60
CA ALA A 409 -6.65 24.55 -20.94
C ALA A 409 -7.50 25.24 -22.01
N ALA A 410 -8.77 25.52 -21.72
CA ALA A 410 -9.67 26.23 -22.63
C ALA A 410 -9.20 27.66 -22.93
N VAL A 411 -8.80 28.42 -21.89
CA VAL A 411 -8.28 29.79 -22.05
C VAL A 411 -6.95 29.80 -22.83
N LEU A 412 -6.06 28.85 -22.55
CA LEU A 412 -4.79 28.71 -23.27
C LEU A 412 -5.00 28.33 -24.74
N ALA A 413 -5.98 27.49 -25.04
CA ALA A 413 -6.32 27.13 -26.42
C ALA A 413 -6.84 28.34 -27.22
N GLU A 414 -7.66 29.21 -26.61
CA GLU A 414 -8.08 30.48 -27.22
C GLU A 414 -6.89 31.42 -27.47
N GLY A 415 -6.00 31.53 -26.48
CA GLY A 415 -4.76 32.30 -26.58
C GLY A 415 -3.83 31.78 -27.69
N ALA A 416 -3.68 30.46 -27.81
CA ALA A 416 -2.88 29.81 -28.83
C ALA A 416 -3.41 30.11 -30.24
N SER A 417 -4.73 30.03 -30.42
CA SER A 417 -5.40 30.37 -31.69
C SER A 417 -5.14 31.83 -32.08
N SER A 418 -5.26 32.76 -31.13
CA SER A 418 -5.04 34.19 -31.35
C SER A 418 -3.58 34.51 -31.67
N LEU A 419 -2.64 33.97 -30.90
CA LEU A 419 -1.21 34.17 -31.10
C LEU A 419 -0.70 33.51 -32.38
N LYS A 420 -1.32 32.41 -32.82
CA LYS A 420 -1.02 31.80 -34.12
C LYS A 420 -1.33 32.76 -35.26
N ARG A 421 -2.52 33.40 -35.24
CA ARG A 421 -2.90 34.43 -36.22
C ARG A 421 -1.99 35.66 -36.14
N ALA A 422 -1.64 36.10 -34.93
CA ALA A 422 -0.73 37.22 -34.74
C ALA A 422 0.66 36.93 -35.34
N ARG A 423 1.19 35.72 -35.11
CA ARG A 423 2.45 35.26 -35.69
C ARG A 423 2.41 35.20 -37.22
N GLU A 424 1.32 34.68 -37.79
CA GLU A 424 1.12 34.65 -39.24
C GLU A 424 1.06 36.08 -39.84
N ALA A 425 0.35 36.99 -39.18
CA ALA A 425 0.25 38.40 -39.60
C ALA A 425 1.59 39.14 -39.49
N SER A 426 2.32 38.99 -38.37
CA SER A 426 3.64 39.60 -38.17
C SER A 426 4.65 39.11 -39.19
N GLY A 427 4.65 37.81 -39.50
CA GLY A 427 5.50 37.25 -40.56
C GLY A 427 5.22 37.86 -41.93
N ALA A 428 3.94 37.93 -42.32
CA ALA A 428 3.55 38.53 -43.60
C ALA A 428 3.86 40.04 -43.68
N ALA A 429 3.74 40.77 -42.57
CA ALA A 429 4.08 42.19 -42.49
C ALA A 429 5.60 42.42 -42.57
N TYR A 430 6.40 41.55 -41.95
CA TYR A 430 7.86 41.60 -42.04
C TYR A 430 8.36 41.32 -43.46
N ASP A 431 7.74 40.36 -44.15
CA ASP A 431 8.08 40.08 -45.56
C ASP A 431 7.76 41.24 -46.50
N LYS A 432 6.83 42.12 -46.12
CA LYS A 432 6.51 43.36 -46.84
C LYS A 432 7.28 44.59 -46.32
N GLY A 433 8.16 44.43 -45.33
CA GLY A 433 8.93 45.52 -44.73
C GLY A 433 8.13 46.50 -43.88
N VAL A 434 6.94 46.10 -43.41
CA VAL A 434 6.02 46.95 -42.63
C VAL A 434 6.32 46.94 -41.14
N VAL A 435 6.82 45.81 -40.62
CA VAL A 435 7.25 45.64 -39.22
C VAL A 435 8.69 45.15 -39.17
N SER A 436 9.35 45.29 -38.03
CA SER A 436 10.71 44.83 -37.85
C SER A 436 10.76 43.33 -37.50
N LEU A 437 11.97 42.78 -37.46
CA LEU A 437 12.19 41.39 -37.10
C LEU A 437 11.88 41.12 -35.62
N ILE A 438 11.98 42.13 -34.75
CA ILE A 438 11.73 41.93 -33.32
C ILE A 438 10.26 41.61 -33.06
N GLU A 439 9.31 42.17 -33.82
CA GLU A 439 7.89 41.86 -33.71
C GLU A 439 7.58 40.41 -34.13
N VAL A 440 8.29 39.88 -35.13
CA VAL A 440 8.16 38.46 -35.53
C VAL A 440 8.70 37.55 -34.44
N LEU A 441 9.89 37.85 -33.91
CA LEU A 441 10.50 37.05 -32.83
C LEU A 441 9.66 37.08 -31.55
N GLN A 442 9.07 38.23 -31.20
CA GLN A 442 8.15 38.36 -30.06
C GLN A 442 6.85 37.57 -30.27
N ALA A 443 6.30 37.56 -31.49
CA ALA A 443 5.11 36.78 -31.81
C ALA A 443 5.40 35.26 -31.76
N ASP A 444 6.56 34.82 -32.28
CA ASP A 444 7.03 33.44 -32.19
C ASP A 444 7.25 33.01 -30.72
N GLU A 445 7.87 33.86 -29.90
CA GLU A 445 8.09 33.58 -28.47
C GLU A 445 6.77 33.48 -27.70
N SER A 446 5.85 34.42 -27.93
CA SER A 446 4.54 34.41 -27.27
C SER A 446 3.73 33.17 -27.64
N LEU A 447 3.69 32.81 -28.93
CA LEU A 447 3.00 31.61 -29.41
C LEU A 447 3.61 30.35 -28.79
N LEU A 448 4.94 30.23 -28.75
CA LEU A 448 5.64 29.08 -28.18
C LEU A 448 5.30 28.91 -26.70
N ASN A 449 5.38 29.99 -25.93
CA ASN A 449 5.11 29.95 -24.48
C ASN A 449 3.68 29.49 -24.20
N VAL A 450 2.70 29.95 -24.98
CA VAL A 450 1.30 29.53 -24.82
C VAL A 450 1.06 28.10 -25.29
N LEU A 451 1.69 27.65 -26.38
CA LEU A 451 1.59 26.26 -26.82
C LEU A 451 2.19 25.28 -25.80
N ASP A 452 3.36 25.58 -25.24
CA ASP A 452 3.96 24.75 -24.18
C ASP A 452 3.07 24.72 -22.93
N ALA A 453 2.55 25.87 -22.51
CA ALA A 453 1.63 25.97 -21.39
C ALA A 453 0.32 25.18 -21.62
N GLN A 454 -0.22 25.22 -22.84
CA GLN A 454 -1.42 24.47 -23.21
C GLN A 454 -1.18 22.96 -23.09
N VAL A 455 -0.09 22.44 -23.67
CA VAL A 455 0.24 21.00 -23.57
C VAL A 455 0.41 20.56 -22.12
N GLN A 456 1.02 21.40 -21.28
CA GLN A 456 1.14 21.11 -19.85
C GLN A 456 -0.23 21.08 -19.14
N ALA A 457 -1.11 22.04 -19.46
CA ALA A 457 -2.46 22.10 -18.88
C ALA A 457 -3.31 20.88 -19.30
N ASP A 458 -3.20 20.44 -20.55
CA ASP A 458 -3.89 19.24 -21.06
C ASP A 458 -3.41 17.96 -20.36
N ALA A 459 -2.08 17.80 -20.19
CA ALA A 459 -1.51 16.67 -19.44
C ALA A 459 -1.99 16.68 -17.98
N GLN A 460 -1.97 17.85 -17.32
CA GLN A 460 -2.40 17.99 -15.92
C GLN A 460 -3.90 17.78 -15.73
N SER A 461 -4.73 18.18 -16.70
CA SER A 461 -6.17 17.89 -16.70
C SER A 461 -6.41 16.38 -16.73
N THR A 462 -5.71 15.69 -17.64
CA THR A 462 -5.78 14.23 -17.81
C THR A 462 -5.33 13.48 -16.55
N ARG A 463 -4.24 13.92 -15.90
CA ARG A 463 -3.79 13.37 -14.61
C ARG A 463 -4.74 13.67 -13.46
N SER A 464 -5.47 14.78 -13.49
CA SER A 464 -6.49 15.07 -12.47
C SER A 464 -7.64 14.05 -12.53
N VAL A 465 -7.98 13.52 -13.71
CA VAL A 465 -8.93 12.41 -13.85
C VAL A 465 -8.39 11.13 -13.20
N VAL A 466 -7.11 10.81 -13.41
CA VAL A 466 -6.45 9.68 -12.71
C VAL A 466 -6.53 9.85 -11.19
N ALA A 467 -6.26 11.07 -10.69
CA ALA A 467 -6.35 11.38 -9.26
C ALA A 467 -7.76 11.19 -8.71
N ILE A 468 -8.79 11.56 -9.47
CA ILE A 468 -10.20 11.34 -9.09
C ILE A 468 -10.50 9.84 -8.96
N PHE A 469 -10.12 9.02 -9.94
CA PHE A 469 -10.32 7.57 -9.89
C PHE A 469 -9.61 6.92 -8.70
N LYS A 470 -8.37 7.35 -8.42
CA LYS A 470 -7.63 6.94 -7.23
C LYS A 470 -8.35 7.37 -5.95
N ALA A 471 -8.87 8.59 -5.89
CA ALA A 471 -9.56 9.13 -4.72
C ALA A 471 -10.88 8.38 -4.44
N PHE A 472 -11.53 7.83 -5.46
CA PHE A 472 -12.71 6.95 -5.31
C PHE A 472 -12.40 5.53 -4.82
N GLY A 473 -11.13 5.18 -4.63
CA GLY A 473 -10.74 3.88 -4.06
C GLY A 473 -10.68 2.72 -5.06
N GLY A 474 -11.04 2.95 -6.33
CA GLY A 474 -11.13 1.90 -7.35
C GLY A 474 -12.24 0.89 -7.05
N GLY A 475 -12.76 0.26 -8.10
CA GLY A 475 -13.88 -0.68 -7.98
C GLY A 475 -13.49 -2.10 -7.56
N TRP A 476 -12.49 -2.23 -6.70
CA TRP A 476 -11.94 -3.53 -6.35
C TRP A 476 -12.37 -3.96 -4.96
N SER A 477 -13.08 -5.07 -4.90
CA SER A 477 -13.28 -5.82 -3.67
C SER A 477 -12.00 -6.58 -3.30
N PRO A 478 -11.73 -6.78 -1.99
CA PRO A 478 -10.68 -7.67 -1.53
C PRO A 478 -11.02 -9.09 -1.98
N GLY A 479 -10.37 -9.54 -3.05
CA GLY A 479 -10.35 -10.92 -3.51
C GLY A 479 -8.93 -11.47 -3.48
N PRO A 480 -8.74 -12.80 -3.44
CA PRO A 480 -7.41 -13.39 -3.41
C PRO A 480 -6.61 -12.92 -4.64
N ALA A 481 -5.51 -12.19 -4.40
CA ALA A 481 -4.61 -11.79 -5.46
C ALA A 481 -4.05 -13.06 -6.15
N PRO A 482 -3.94 -13.09 -7.49
CA PRO A 482 -3.27 -14.19 -8.16
C PRO A 482 -1.84 -14.28 -7.63
N VAL A 483 -1.47 -15.44 -7.10
CA VAL A 483 -0.13 -15.70 -6.60
C VAL A 483 0.82 -15.68 -7.80
N VAL A 484 1.63 -14.62 -7.91
CA VAL A 484 2.74 -14.58 -8.87
C VAL A 484 3.83 -15.48 -8.30
N VAL A 485 3.82 -16.74 -8.69
CA VAL A 485 4.92 -17.65 -8.44
C VAL A 485 6.06 -17.24 -9.37
N SER A 486 7.06 -16.54 -8.85
CA SER A 486 8.35 -16.41 -9.54
C SER A 486 8.94 -17.81 -9.68
N LYS A 487 9.17 -18.27 -10.91
CA LYS A 487 10.00 -19.44 -11.17
C LYS A 487 11.48 -19.12 -10.91
#